data_AF-F8PGT2-F1
#
_entry.id   AF-F8PGT2-F1
#
_cell.length_a   1.000
_cell.length_b   1.000
_cell.length_c   1.000
_cell.angle_alpha   90.00
_cell.angle_beta   90.00
_cell.angle_gamma   90.00
#
_symmetry.space_group_name_H-M   'P 1'
#
loop_
_entity.id
_entity.type
_entity.pdbx_description
1 polymer ?
#
loop_
_entity_poly.entity_id
_entity_poly.type
_entity_poly.pdbx_seq_one_letter_code
_entity_poly.pdbx_strand_id
1 'polypeptide(L)'
;MRCNMDIKYIGSGQAANYYVTDYITKSTLPVHVGFDALQYAVKQNGIKWVSSEESTTFRNRSLFTKAVNAIMAQQELSHQQVMSYLVGGGDCYKSHFFKVLRWGDFD
;
A
#
# COMPACT_ATOMS: atom_id res chain seq x y z
N MET A 1 -11.79 -17.79 5.55
CA MET A 1 -12.49 -18.27 4.33
C MET A 1 -11.59 -18.01 3.13
N ARG A 2 -10.91 -19.05 2.63
CA ARG A 2 -10.08 -19.00 1.42
C ARG A 2 -10.91 -19.56 0.27
N CYS A 3 -11.73 -18.72 -0.35
CA CYS A 3 -12.70 -19.14 -1.36
C CYS A 3 -12.26 -18.72 -2.77
N ASN A 4 -10.99 -18.95 -3.15
CA ASN A 4 -10.53 -18.66 -4.51
C ASN A 4 -9.37 -19.57 -4.91
N MET A 5 -9.64 -20.85 -5.15
CA MET A 5 -8.70 -21.73 -5.85
C MET A 5 -9.22 -21.93 -7.27
N ASP A 6 -8.53 -21.39 -8.27
CA ASP A 6 -8.71 -21.76 -9.67
C ASP A 6 -8.00 -23.09 -9.89
N ILE A 7 -8.76 -24.18 -9.96
CA ILE A 7 -8.23 -25.53 -10.16
C ILE A 7 -8.23 -25.80 -11.67
N LYS A 8 -7.04 -25.92 -12.27
CA LYS A 8 -6.91 -26.30 -13.68
C LYS A 8 -6.54 -27.78 -13.81
N TYR A 9 -7.31 -28.49 -14.62
CA TYR A 9 -7.05 -29.87 -14.98
C TYR A 9 -5.92 -29.93 -16.02
N ILE A 10 -4.89 -30.74 -15.76
CA ILE A 10 -3.85 -31.04 -16.75
C ILE A 10 -3.91 -32.52 -17.08
N GLY A 11 -4.49 -32.84 -18.24
CA GLY A 11 -4.60 -34.20 -18.72
C GLY A 11 -3.33 -34.65 -19.45
N SER A 12 -2.46 -35.38 -18.77
CA SER A 12 -1.47 -36.23 -19.43
C SER A 12 -1.43 -37.61 -18.77
N GLY A 13 -1.90 -38.62 -19.50
CA GLY A 13 -1.58 -40.04 -19.33
C GLY A 13 -1.58 -40.63 -17.91
N GLN A 14 -2.64 -41.39 -17.61
CA GLN A 14 -2.73 -42.40 -16.54
C GLN A 14 -2.91 -41.92 -15.09
N ALA A 15 -2.73 -40.63 -14.78
CA ALA A 15 -3.19 -40.05 -13.51
C ALA A 15 -3.68 -38.61 -13.71
N ALA A 16 -4.89 -38.31 -13.23
CA ALA A 16 -5.45 -36.96 -13.23
C ALA A 16 -4.69 -36.10 -12.20
N ASN A 17 -3.81 -35.22 -12.68
CA ASN A 17 -3.09 -34.27 -11.84
C ASN A 17 -3.78 -32.91 -11.92
N TYR A 18 -4.17 -32.38 -10.77
CA TYR A 18 -4.72 -31.03 -10.64
C TYR A 18 -3.64 -30.10 -10.10
N TYR A 19 -3.34 -29.02 -10.83
CA TYR A 19 -2.53 -27.94 -10.26
C TYR A 19 -3.43 -27.12 -9.34
N VAL A 20 -3.20 -27.23 -8.03
CA VAL A 20 -3.72 -26.27 -7.05
C VAL A 20 -2.70 -25.16 -6.94
N THR A 21 -2.85 -24.13 -7.77
CA THR A 21 -2.13 -22.88 -7.55
C THR A 21 -2.75 -22.20 -6.34
N ASP A 22 -2.05 -22.22 -5.20
CA ASP A 22 -2.20 -21.17 -4.20
C ASP A 22 -1.83 -19.87 -4.92
N TYR A 23 -2.83 -19.17 -5.46
CA TYR A 23 -2.66 -17.80 -5.93
C TYR A 23 -1.96 -17.08 -4.80
N ILE A 24 -0.72 -16.64 -5.06
CA ILE A 24 0.12 -15.92 -4.11
C ILE A 24 -0.79 -14.91 -3.41
N THR A 25 -1.19 -15.23 -2.18
CA THR A 25 -2.06 -14.35 -1.42
C THR A 25 -1.26 -13.08 -1.27
N LYS A 26 -1.77 -11.94 -1.77
CA LYS A 26 -1.13 -10.63 -1.59
C LYS A 26 -0.56 -10.56 -0.18
N SER A 27 0.72 -10.22 -0.05
CA SER A 27 1.43 -10.22 1.23
C SER A 27 0.58 -9.52 2.29
N THR A 28 0.36 -10.21 3.41
CA THR A 28 -0.47 -9.68 4.51
C THR A 28 0.14 -8.36 4.99
N LEU A 29 -0.66 -7.29 5.02
CA LEU A 29 -0.20 -6.00 5.52
C LEU A 29 0.16 -6.14 7.01
N PRO A 30 1.38 -5.77 7.43
CA PRO A 30 1.73 -5.78 8.84
C PRO A 30 0.80 -4.89 9.64
N VAL A 31 0.36 -5.39 10.80
CA VAL A 31 -0.67 -4.74 11.63
C VAL A 31 -0.29 -3.30 12.00
N HIS A 32 0.99 -3.05 12.33
CA HIS A 32 1.48 -1.70 12.66
C HIS A 32 1.34 -0.73 11.49
N VAL A 33 1.68 -1.16 10.26
CA VAL A 33 1.53 -0.34 9.04
C VAL A 33 0.05 -0.04 8.77
N GLY A 34 -0.83 -1.02 8.98
CA GLY A 34 -2.28 -0.82 8.86
C GLY A 34 -2.82 0.20 9.88
N PHE A 35 -2.35 0.14 11.13
CA PHE A 35 -2.72 1.11 12.16
C PHE A 35 -2.21 2.52 11.85
N ASP A 36 -0.98 2.66 11.37
CA ASP A 36 -0.42 3.96 10.98
C ASP A 36 -1.22 4.58 9.83
N ALA A 37 -1.60 3.78 8.83
CA ALA A 37 -2.46 4.20 7.73
C ALA A 37 -3.85 4.67 8.21
N LEU A 38 -4.45 3.96 9.16
CA LEU A 38 -5.72 4.35 9.77
C LEU A 38 -5.59 5.64 10.60
N GLN A 39 -4.55 5.76 11.42
CA GLN A 39 -4.29 6.95 12.20
C GLN A 39 -4.12 8.17 11.29
N TYR A 40 -3.39 8.02 10.19
CA TYR A 40 -3.25 9.04 9.15
C TYR A 40 -4.62 9.42 8.56
N ALA A 41 -5.44 8.45 8.16
CA ALA A 41 -6.76 8.71 7.58
C ALA A 41 -7.68 9.48 8.54
N VAL A 42 -7.70 9.11 9.83
CA VAL A 42 -8.49 9.80 10.86
C VAL A 42 -8.02 11.24 11.04
N LYS A 43 -6.71 11.47 11.20
CA LYS A 43 -6.14 12.82 11.35
C LYS A 43 -6.48 13.69 10.14
N GLN A 44 -6.26 13.18 8.93
CA GLN A 44 -6.52 13.90 7.69
C GLN A 44 -8.00 14.14 7.40
N ASN A 45 -8.89 13.25 7.84
CA ASN A 45 -10.32 13.49 7.74
C ASN A 45 -10.77 14.52 8.80
N GLY A 46 -10.18 14.48 10.00
CA GLY A 46 -10.37 15.51 11.02
C GLY A 46 -10.07 16.91 10.48
N ILE A 47 -8.86 17.11 9.93
CA ILE A 47 -8.41 18.40 9.36
C ILE A 47 -9.37 18.90 8.27
N LYS A 48 -9.78 18.03 7.34
CA LYS A 48 -10.68 18.40 6.23
C LYS A 48 -12.01 18.98 6.71
N TRP A 49 -12.54 18.48 7.82
CA TRP A 49 -13.89 18.79 8.29
C TRP A 49 -13.91 19.64 9.58
N VAL A 50 -12.79 20.27 9.97
CA VAL A 50 -12.71 21.11 11.18
C VAL A 50 -13.74 22.26 11.17
N SER A 51 -13.98 22.86 10.01
CA SER A 51 -14.83 24.05 9.86
C SER A 51 -16.10 23.81 9.06
N SER A 52 -16.50 22.54 8.88
CA SER A 52 -17.63 22.18 8.03
C SER A 52 -18.85 21.78 8.86
N GLU A 53 -20.01 22.35 8.50
CA GLU A 53 -21.33 22.00 9.05
C GLU A 53 -22.01 20.89 8.23
N GLU A 54 -21.27 20.13 7.42
CA GLU A 54 -21.83 19.00 6.68
C GLU A 54 -22.38 17.91 7.61
N SER A 55 -23.35 17.16 7.08
CA SER A 55 -23.96 16.08 7.85
C SER A 55 -22.93 15.01 8.25
N THR A 56 -23.14 14.45 9.44
CA THR A 56 -22.30 13.39 10.00
C THR A 56 -22.19 12.19 9.06
N THR A 57 -23.21 11.90 8.24
CA THR A 57 -23.20 10.78 7.30
C THR A 57 -22.19 10.99 6.17
N PHE A 58 -22.08 12.21 5.61
CA PHE A 58 -21.07 12.54 4.61
C PHE A 58 -19.65 12.45 5.20
N ARG A 59 -19.45 12.97 6.41
CA ARG A 59 -18.17 12.89 7.12
C ARG A 59 -17.72 11.46 7.38
N ASN A 60 -18.65 10.58 7.78
CA ASN A 60 -18.36 9.16 8.03
C ASN A 60 -18.05 8.40 6.74
N ARG A 61 -18.80 8.65 5.67
CA ARG A 61 -18.51 8.07 4.35
C ARG A 61 -17.13 8.52 3.85
N SER A 62 -16.80 9.80 4.00
CA SER A 62 -15.47 10.34 3.69
C SER A 62 -14.37 9.65 4.49
N LEU A 63 -14.57 9.47 5.81
CA LEU A 63 -13.60 8.76 6.67
C LEU A 63 -13.38 7.33 6.19
N PHE A 64 -14.46 6.59 5.93
CA PHE A 64 -14.40 5.21 5.50
C PHE A 64 -13.61 5.07 4.19
N THR A 65 -13.96 5.86 3.17
CA THR A 65 -13.25 5.85 1.89
C THR A 65 -11.77 6.21 2.07
N LYS A 66 -11.46 7.20 2.90
CA LYS A 66 -10.08 7.62 3.16
C LYS A 66 -9.26 6.54 3.87
N ALA A 67 -9.87 5.84 4.83
CA ALA A 67 -9.26 4.72 5.54
C ALA A 67 -8.94 3.55 4.61
N VAL A 68 -9.91 3.13 3.78
CA VAL A 68 -9.71 2.06 2.80
C VAL A 68 -8.60 2.42 1.82
N ASN A 69 -8.64 3.64 1.25
CA ASN A 69 -7.61 4.09 0.31
C ASN A 69 -6.22 4.17 0.96
N ALA A 70 -6.13 4.60 2.22
CA ALA A 70 -4.86 4.66 2.94
C ALA A 70 -4.25 3.27 3.18
N ILE A 71 -5.07 2.26 3.51
CA ILE A 71 -4.63 0.87 3.67
C ILE A 71 -4.19 0.28 2.31
N MET A 72 -4.99 0.49 1.25
CA MET A 72 -4.68 -0.02 -0.09
C MET A 72 -3.36 0.55 -0.63
N ALA A 73 -3.08 1.84 -0.36
CA ALA A 73 -1.83 2.48 -0.75
C ALA A 73 -0.57 1.86 -0.10
N GLN A 74 -0.72 1.11 1.00
CA GLN A 74 0.39 0.39 1.63
C GLN A 74 0.60 -1.02 1.04
N GLN A 75 -0.40 -1.54 0.32
CA GLN A 75 -0.36 -2.89 -0.25
C GLN A 75 -0.04 -2.88 -1.75
N GLU A 76 -0.22 -1.75 -2.42
CA GLU A 76 -0.07 -1.63 -3.88
C GLU A 76 0.87 -0.48 -4.23
N LEU A 77 1.76 -0.74 -5.18
CA LEU A 77 2.56 0.30 -5.83
C LEU A 77 1.81 0.81 -7.05
N SER A 78 1.73 2.13 -7.19
CA SER A 78 1.09 2.74 -8.35
C SER A 78 1.95 2.52 -9.60
N HIS A 79 1.31 2.39 -10.76
CA HIS A 79 2.01 2.30 -12.04
C HIS A 79 2.98 3.46 -12.26
N GLN A 80 2.63 4.66 -11.79
CA GLN A 80 3.49 5.85 -11.89
C GLN A 80 4.76 5.69 -11.06
N GLN A 81 4.66 5.14 -9.84
CA GLN A 81 5.81 4.87 -8.99
C GLN A 81 6.73 3.82 -9.63
N VAL A 82 6.15 2.75 -10.20
CA VAL A 82 6.90 1.71 -10.91
C VAL A 82 7.62 2.29 -12.13
N MET A 83 6.92 3.08 -12.95
CA MET A 83 7.51 3.68 -14.16
C MET A 83 8.58 4.72 -13.83
N SER A 84 8.40 5.52 -12.77
CA SER A 84 9.43 6.46 -12.30
C SER A 84 10.73 5.75 -11.94
N TYR A 85 10.62 4.59 -11.28
CA TYR A 85 11.78 3.75 -10.99
C TYR A 85 12.42 3.18 -12.26
N LEU A 86 11.63 2.62 -13.18
CA LEU A 86 12.13 1.99 -14.41
C LEU A 86 12.84 2.99 -15.36
N VAL A 87 12.34 4.22 -15.46
CA VAL A 87 12.91 5.28 -16.31
C VAL A 87 14.11 5.98 -15.62
N GLY A 88 14.43 5.62 -14.37
CA GLY A 88 15.50 6.27 -13.62
C GLY A 88 15.14 7.69 -13.13
N GLY A 89 13.84 8.02 -13.10
CA GLY A 89 13.34 9.29 -12.54
C GLY A 89 13.55 9.41 -11.03
N GLY A 90 13.83 8.28 -10.37
CA GLY A 90 14.09 8.20 -8.94
C GLY A 90 12.84 8.48 -8.10
N ASP A 91 13.02 8.46 -6.78
CA ASP A 91 12.04 8.80 -5.76
C ASP A 91 12.53 9.94 -4.85
N CYS A 92 13.71 10.50 -5.14
CA CYS A 92 14.42 11.43 -4.28
C CYS A 92 14.78 12.72 -5.02
N TYR A 93 14.00 13.77 -4.80
CA TYR A 93 14.29 15.12 -5.28
C TYR A 93 14.97 15.94 -4.17
N LYS A 94 16.21 16.38 -4.40
CA LYS A 94 16.94 17.27 -3.49
C LYS A 94 17.44 18.49 -4.26
N SER A 95 17.26 19.67 -3.69
CA SER A 95 17.83 20.91 -4.25
C SER A 95 19.34 21.02 -4.05
N HIS A 96 19.87 20.36 -3.02
CA HIS A 96 21.28 20.42 -2.65
C HIS A 96 21.79 19.02 -2.25
N PHE A 97 23.08 18.79 -2.50
CA PHE A 97 23.78 17.58 -2.06
C PHE A 97 24.59 17.91 -0.81
N PHE A 98 24.30 17.21 0.29
CA PHE A 98 25.10 17.31 1.50
C PHE A 98 26.23 16.28 1.45
N LYS A 99 27.43 16.67 1.89
CA LYS A 99 28.55 15.74 2.09
C LYS A 99 28.52 15.20 3.53
N VAL A 100 28.88 13.93 3.67
CA VAL A 100 29.04 13.31 5.00
C VAL A 100 30.25 13.96 5.68
N LEU A 101 30.00 14.63 6.80
CA LEU A 101 31.04 15.19 7.66
C LEU A 101 31.35 14.18 8.77
N ARG A 102 32.53 13.57 8.72
CA ARG A 102 33.01 12.61 9.73
C ARG A 102 33.57 13.41 10.90
N TRP A 103 32.83 13.47 12.01
CA TRP A 103 33.23 14.28 13.17
C TRP A 103 34.54 13.83 13.82
N GLY A 104 34.91 12.55 13.68
CA GLY A 104 36.14 11.99 14.25
C GLY A 104 37.41 12.19 13.40
N ASP A 105 37.31 12.84 12.24
CA ASP A 105 38.49 13.19 11.41
C ASP A 105 39.09 14.56 11.78
N PHE A 106 38.52 15.23 12.79
CA PHE A 106 38.92 16.57 13.27
C PHE A 106 39.72 16.56 14.59
N ASP A 107 40.01 15.36 15.12
CA ASP A 107 40.94 15.13 16.23
C ASP A 107 42.34 14.78 15.69
#